data_AF-A0A7V2MFD7-F1
#
_entry.id   AF-A0A7V2MFD7-F1
#
_cell.length_a   1.000
_cell.length_b   1.000
_cell.length_c   1.000
_cell.angle_alpha   90.00
_cell.angle_beta   90.00
_cell.angle_gamma   90.00
#
_symmetry.space_group_name_H-M   'P 1'
#
loop_
_entity.id
_entity.type
_entity.pdbx_description
1 polymer ?
#
loop_
_entity_poly.entity_id
_entity_poly.type
_entity_poly.pdbx_seq_one_letter_code
_entity_poly.pdbx_strand_id
1 'polypeptide(L)'
;MPTAEQQETGRRAQTAHRADTYGLRSGGRAEPTSSYWVRAFPNEDVAFWRKQDIDNTRVVPQDDPKVGETCWKMFSVTALVVIVVVGLLLPNAYGLLTAFRIQQLSLQTAALKEKHRRLKLDEERLTSPARLEEVAAGLGFNEASPRDVIHLHGRSGEAVAMRGRPRR
;
A
#
# COMPACT_ATOMS: atom_id res chain seq x y z
N MET A 1 -32.10 -67.53 69.21
CA MET A 1 -32.60 -68.30 68.04
C MET A 1 -33.59 -67.43 67.31
N PRO A 2 -33.61 -67.37 65.96
CA PRO A 2 -32.70 -67.89 64.92
C PRO A 2 -32.11 -66.67 64.12
N THR A 3 -31.27 -66.72 63.08
CA THR A 3 -30.67 -67.77 62.24
C THR A 3 -29.42 -67.17 61.59
N ALA A 4 -28.32 -67.91 61.60
CA ALA A 4 -27.17 -67.69 60.74
C ALA A 4 -27.50 -68.25 59.35
N GLU A 5 -27.44 -67.46 58.28
CA GLU A 5 -27.23 -68.01 56.92
C GLU A 5 -26.90 -67.03 55.79
N GLN A 6 -26.35 -65.83 56.06
CA GLN A 6 -25.85 -64.99 54.95
C GLN A 6 -24.47 -64.39 55.26
N GLN A 7 -23.57 -65.27 55.74
CA GLN A 7 -22.16 -65.19 55.42
C GLN A 7 -21.98 -65.92 54.09
N GLU A 8 -21.72 -65.23 52.97
CA GLU A 8 -20.97 -65.74 51.79
C GLU A 8 -21.17 -64.89 50.52
N THR A 9 -20.95 -63.56 50.54
CA THR A 9 -20.82 -62.84 49.23
C THR A 9 -20.02 -61.55 49.22
N GLY A 10 -19.16 -61.30 50.21
CA GLY A 10 -18.35 -60.06 50.25
C GLY A 10 -16.86 -60.23 50.52
N ARG A 11 -16.38 -61.47 50.71
CA ARG A 11 -14.99 -61.78 51.11
C ARG A 11 -14.05 -62.14 49.94
N ARG A 12 -14.31 -61.63 48.74
CA ARG A 12 -13.37 -61.75 47.62
C ARG A 12 -13.06 -60.36 47.06
N ALA A 13 -11.77 -60.03 47.09
CA ALA A 13 -11.12 -58.91 46.42
C ALA A 13 -11.14 -57.53 47.12
N GLN A 14 -10.87 -57.52 48.44
CA GLN A 14 -10.03 -56.46 49.02
C GLN A 14 -8.58 -56.97 49.03
N THR A 15 -7.89 -56.83 47.90
CA THR A 15 -6.41 -56.87 47.82
C THR A 15 -5.96 -56.16 46.55
N ALA A 16 -5.27 -55.04 46.77
CA ALA A 16 -4.20 -54.49 45.94
C ALA A 16 -4.47 -54.19 44.44
N HIS A 17 -4.54 -52.90 44.11
CA HIS A 17 -3.39 -52.32 43.39
C HIS A 17 -3.30 -50.80 43.61
N ARG A 18 -2.40 -50.46 44.52
CA ARG A 18 -1.62 -49.23 44.50
C ARG A 18 -0.67 -49.30 43.30
N ALA A 19 -0.65 -48.25 42.49
CA ALA A 19 0.51 -47.77 41.72
C ALA A 19 0.01 -46.51 40.99
N ASP A 20 0.17 -45.34 41.60
CA ASP A 20 1.37 -44.52 41.40
C ASP A 20 1.32 -43.83 40.02
N THR A 21 0.78 -42.62 40.07
CA THR A 21 1.30 -41.43 39.38
C THR A 21 2.42 -41.67 38.36
N TYR A 22 2.06 -41.71 37.08
CA TYR A 22 2.97 -41.31 36.01
C TYR A 22 2.69 -39.85 35.69
N GLY A 23 3.58 -38.99 36.17
CA GLY A 23 3.51 -37.55 36.00
C GLY A 23 3.46 -37.15 34.53
N LEU A 24 2.31 -36.67 34.10
CA LEU A 24 2.18 -35.79 32.94
C LEU A 24 2.76 -34.43 33.33
N ARG A 25 4.07 -34.26 33.13
CA ARG A 25 4.69 -32.94 33.15
C ARG A 25 4.29 -32.21 31.88
N SER A 26 3.45 -31.21 32.09
CA SER A 26 2.96 -30.19 31.17
C SER A 26 4.02 -29.68 30.17
N GLY A 27 3.71 -29.82 28.89
CA GLY A 27 4.22 -28.99 27.80
C GLY A 27 3.08 -28.71 26.82
N GLY A 28 2.44 -27.54 26.94
CA GLY A 28 1.56 -26.97 25.93
C GLY A 28 0.21 -27.68 25.71
N ARG A 29 -0.79 -27.30 26.49
CA ARG A 29 -2.21 -27.57 26.22
C ARG A 29 -2.63 -26.99 24.87
N ALA A 30 -2.82 -27.85 23.86
CA ALA A 30 -3.88 -27.65 22.88
C ALA A 30 -5.02 -28.57 23.30
N GLU A 31 -6.09 -27.98 23.85
CA GLU A 31 -7.34 -28.66 24.10
C GLU A 31 -7.78 -29.36 22.80
N PRO A 32 -7.94 -30.69 22.76
CA PRO A 32 -8.60 -31.31 21.61
C PRO A 32 -10.08 -31.01 21.75
N THR A 33 -10.54 -29.88 21.23
CA THR A 33 -11.94 -29.72 20.82
C THR A 33 -12.18 -30.59 19.59
N SER A 34 -11.96 -31.90 19.71
CA SER A 34 -12.22 -32.86 18.66
C SER A 34 -13.69 -33.25 18.71
N SER A 35 -14.54 -32.33 18.26
CA SER A 35 -15.94 -32.60 17.90
C SER A 35 -16.03 -33.32 16.54
N TYR A 36 -15.02 -34.08 16.17
CA TYR A 36 -15.00 -34.87 14.94
C TYR A 36 -14.83 -36.34 15.34
N TRP A 37 -15.97 -37.02 15.46
CA TRP A 37 -15.98 -38.47 15.52
C TRP A 37 -15.63 -38.99 14.14
N VAL A 38 -14.37 -39.35 13.94
CA VAL A 38 -13.95 -40.09 12.74
C VAL A 38 -14.50 -41.50 12.87
N ARG A 39 -15.03 -42.04 11.77
CA ARG A 39 -15.56 -43.40 11.71
C ARG A 39 -14.43 -44.38 11.99
N ALA A 40 -14.72 -45.39 12.79
CA ALA A 40 -13.77 -46.45 13.11
C ALA A 40 -13.10 -47.00 11.84
N PHE A 41 -11.79 -46.82 11.71
CA PHE A 41 -11.03 -47.38 10.59
C PHE A 41 -10.65 -48.83 10.92
N PRO A 42 -10.70 -49.76 9.96
CA PRO A 42 -10.25 -51.11 10.20
C PRO A 42 -8.79 -51.10 10.67
N ASN A 43 -8.52 -51.80 11.78
CA ASN A 43 -7.25 -51.89 12.52
C ASN A 43 -6.92 -50.75 13.52
N GLU A 44 -7.87 -49.89 13.91
CA GLU A 44 -7.62 -48.92 14.99
C GLU A 44 -7.48 -49.56 16.38
N ASP A 45 -8.00 -50.78 16.56
CA ASP A 45 -7.86 -51.58 17.79
C ASP A 45 -6.58 -52.42 17.82
N VAL A 46 -5.74 -52.33 16.79
CA VAL A 46 -4.44 -53.00 16.77
C VAL A 46 -3.48 -52.18 17.62
N ALA A 47 -3.60 -52.36 18.94
CA ALA A 47 -2.60 -51.92 19.88
C ALA A 47 -1.31 -52.70 19.60
N PHE A 48 -0.42 -52.14 18.78
CA PHE A 48 0.95 -52.62 18.71
C PHE A 48 1.54 -52.54 20.12
N TRP A 49 2.08 -53.67 20.60
CA TRP A 49 2.84 -53.68 21.84
C TRP A 49 4.06 -52.78 21.66
N ARG A 50 3.93 -51.52 22.07
CA ARG A 50 5.03 -50.56 22.05
C ARG A 50 6.06 -51.10 23.04
N LYS A 51 7.25 -51.47 22.55
CA LYS A 51 8.40 -51.64 23.44
C LYS A 51 8.56 -50.32 24.20
N GLN A 52 8.27 -50.36 25.49
CA GLN A 52 8.26 -49.19 26.36
C GLN A 52 9.66 -48.56 26.46
N ASP A 53 10.70 -49.34 26.12
CA ASP A 53 12.11 -48.95 26.14
C ASP A 53 12.67 -48.54 24.77
N ILE A 54 11.82 -48.13 23.82
CA ILE A 54 12.33 -47.42 22.64
C ILE A 54 12.69 -46.01 23.09
N ASP A 55 13.94 -45.86 23.52
CA ASP A 55 14.54 -44.59 23.86
C ASP A 55 14.70 -43.71 22.60
N ASN A 56 13.66 -42.93 22.31
CA ASN A 56 13.67 -41.92 21.26
C ASN A 56 14.32 -40.59 21.71
N THR A 57 14.89 -40.51 22.93
CA THR A 57 15.52 -39.27 23.40
C THR A 57 16.80 -38.92 22.64
N ARG A 58 17.33 -39.87 21.86
CA ARG A 58 18.45 -39.70 20.92
C ARG A 58 18.03 -39.59 19.46
N VAL A 59 16.73 -39.55 19.16
CA VAL A 59 16.25 -39.30 17.80
C VAL A 59 16.38 -37.81 17.53
N VAL A 60 17.50 -37.45 16.91
CA VAL A 60 17.67 -36.13 16.31
C VAL A 60 16.78 -36.10 15.06
N PRO A 61 15.87 -35.12 14.92
CA PRO A 61 15.17 -34.90 13.67
C PRO A 61 16.22 -34.80 12.55
N GLN A 62 16.19 -35.74 11.60
CA GLN A 62 16.99 -35.62 10.40
C GLN A 62 16.39 -34.48 9.58
N ASP A 63 17.08 -33.35 9.56
CA ASP A 63 16.78 -32.28 8.63
C ASP A 63 17.08 -32.81 7.22
N ASP A 64 16.04 -33.14 6.46
CA ASP A 64 16.18 -33.41 5.04
C ASP A 64 16.26 -32.06 4.30
N PRO A 65 17.45 -31.65 3.82
CA PRO A 65 17.62 -30.34 3.18
C PRO A 65 16.77 -30.21 1.92
N LYS A 66 16.35 -31.33 1.30
CA LYS A 66 15.52 -31.33 0.10
C LYS A 66 14.12 -30.79 0.34
N VAL A 67 13.59 -30.96 1.57
CA VAL A 67 12.26 -30.46 1.94
C VAL A 67 12.29 -28.93 2.01
N GLY A 68 13.36 -28.38 2.60
CA GLY A 68 13.60 -26.93 2.62
C GLY A 68 13.69 -26.36 1.20
N GLU A 69 14.58 -26.91 0.37
CA GLU A 69 14.76 -26.42 -1.01
C GLU A 69 13.49 -26.49 -1.85
N THR A 70 12.69 -27.55 -1.70
CA THR A 70 11.43 -27.72 -2.43
C THR A 70 10.39 -26.70 -2.00
N CYS A 71 10.29 -26.43 -0.70
CA CYS A 71 9.39 -25.41 -0.15
C CYS A 71 9.76 -24.01 -0.69
N TRP A 72 11.04 -23.66 -0.66
CA TRP A 72 11.54 -22.38 -1.19
C TRP A 72 11.28 -22.22 -2.70
N LYS A 73 11.38 -23.30 -3.49
CA LYS A 73 11.05 -23.29 -4.92
C LYS A 73 9.57 -23.00 -5.18
N MET A 74 8.66 -23.57 -4.40
CA MET A 74 7.22 -23.33 -4.56
C MET A 74 6.84 -21.90 -4.17
N PHE A 75 7.41 -21.39 -3.08
CA PHE A 75 7.20 -20.00 -2.67
C PHE A 75 7.77 -19.01 -3.68
N SER A 76 8.96 -19.26 -4.24
CA SER A 76 9.57 -18.35 -5.21
C SER A 76 8.77 -18.28 -6.50
N VAL A 77 8.27 -19.41 -7.02
CA VAL A 77 7.40 -19.43 -8.21
C VAL A 77 6.11 -18.66 -7.95
N THR A 78 5.47 -18.89 -6.80
CA THR A 78 4.22 -18.20 -6.44
C THR A 78 4.45 -16.68 -6.30
N ALA A 79 5.52 -16.29 -5.60
CA ALA A 79 5.87 -14.89 -5.44
C ALA A 79 6.20 -14.21 -6.78
N LEU A 80 6.91 -14.91 -7.67
CA LEU A 80 7.22 -14.41 -9.01
C LEU A 80 5.93 -14.14 -9.81
N VAL A 81 4.97 -15.06 -9.79
CA VAL A 81 3.68 -14.89 -10.47
C VAL A 81 2.95 -13.66 -9.94
N VAL A 82 2.90 -13.47 -8.61
CA VAL A 82 2.29 -12.28 -8.01
C VAL A 82 2.99 -11.00 -8.47
N ILE A 83 4.33 -10.96 -8.44
CA ILE A 83 5.11 -9.80 -8.89
C ILE A 83 4.83 -9.49 -10.36
N VAL A 84 4.76 -10.51 -11.22
CA VAL A 84 4.44 -10.33 -12.64
C VAL A 84 3.03 -9.78 -12.83
N VAL A 85 2.03 -10.35 -12.16
CA VAL A 85 0.64 -9.88 -12.25
C VAL A 85 0.53 -8.43 -11.80
N VAL A 86 1.10 -8.09 -10.64
CA VAL A 86 1.13 -6.72 -10.11
C VAL A 86 1.86 -5.79 -11.07
N GLY A 87 3.05 -6.19 -11.55
CA GLY A 87 3.87 -5.44 -12.49
C GLY A 87 3.18 -5.16 -13.83
N LEU A 88 2.31 -6.05 -14.32
CA LEU A 88 1.52 -5.83 -15.53
C LEU A 88 0.29 -4.94 -15.26
N LEU A 89 -0.30 -5.03 -14.07
CA LEU A 89 -1.52 -4.27 -13.73
C LEU A 89 -1.23 -2.79 -13.42
N LEU A 90 -0.12 -2.51 -12.72
CA LEU A 90 0.29 -1.15 -12.33
C LEU A 90 0.38 -0.15 -13.50
N PRO A 91 1.11 -0.43 -14.61
CA PRO A 91 1.24 0.52 -15.71
C PRO A 91 -0.12 0.80 -16.39
N ASN A 92 -1.02 -0.18 -16.41
CA ASN A 92 -2.37 0.00 -16.97
C ASN A 92 -3.20 0.98 -16.13
N ALA A 93 -3.19 0.83 -14.80
CA ALA A 93 -3.86 1.75 -13.90
C ALA A 93 -3.25 3.17 -13.92
N TYR A 94 -1.91 3.26 -14.00
CA TYR A 94 -1.22 4.54 -14.14
C TYR A 94 -1.51 5.25 -15.47
N GLY A 95 -1.63 4.49 -16.56
CA GLY A 95 -1.98 5.02 -17.88
C GLY A 95 -3.34 5.72 -17.91
N LEU A 96 -4.33 5.18 -17.18
CA LEU A 96 -5.65 5.81 -17.06
C LEU A 96 -5.57 7.13 -16.30
N LEU A 97 -4.83 7.16 -15.19
CA LEU A 97 -4.70 8.38 -14.38
C LEU A 97 -3.94 9.48 -15.13
N THR A 98 -2.90 9.13 -15.88
CA THR A 98 -2.15 10.10 -16.70
C THR A 98 -2.99 10.63 -17.85
N ALA A 99 -3.83 9.79 -18.48
CA ALA A 99 -4.77 10.24 -19.50
C ALA A 99 -5.73 11.33 -18.96
N PHE A 100 -6.28 11.14 -17.75
CA PHE A 100 -7.11 12.17 -17.11
C PHE A 100 -6.33 13.46 -16.82
N ARG A 101 -5.08 13.36 -16.34
CA ARG A 101 -4.24 14.54 -16.13
C ARG A 101 -3.96 15.29 -17.44
N ILE A 102 -3.66 14.57 -18.51
CA ILE A 102 -3.44 15.16 -19.84
C ILE A 102 -4.70 15.87 -20.32
N GLN A 103 -5.87 15.28 -20.11
CA GLN A 103 -7.15 15.88 -20.48
C GLN A 103 -7.45 17.15 -19.66
N GLN A 104 -7.15 17.16 -18.36
CA GLN A 104 -7.31 18.37 -17.54
C GLN A 104 -6.35 19.48 -17.98
N LEU A 105 -5.09 19.14 -18.25
CA LEU A 105 -4.09 20.11 -18.74
C LEU A 105 -4.46 20.66 -20.12
N SER A 106 -4.99 19.83 -21.02
CA SER A 106 -5.41 20.27 -22.35
C SER A 106 -6.59 21.25 -22.27
N LEU A 107 -7.56 21.02 -21.39
CA LEU A 107 -8.66 21.94 -21.14
C LEU A 107 -8.18 23.28 -20.56
N GLN A 108 -7.26 23.24 -19.59
CA GLN A 108 -6.69 24.46 -19.01
C GLN A 108 -5.91 25.26 -20.04
N THR A 109 -5.07 24.61 -20.85
CA THR A 109 -4.31 25.30 -21.90
C THR A 109 -5.22 25.90 -22.97
N ALA A 110 -6.29 25.21 -23.36
CA ALA A 110 -7.29 25.75 -24.28
C ALA A 110 -7.98 26.99 -23.68
N ALA A 111 -8.39 26.94 -22.41
CA ALA A 111 -8.99 28.08 -21.72
C ALA A 111 -8.02 29.27 -21.60
N LEU A 112 -6.75 29.01 -21.29
CA LEU A 112 -5.72 30.06 -21.23
C LEU A 112 -5.45 30.69 -22.59
N LYS A 113 -5.38 29.89 -23.67
CA LYS A 113 -5.22 30.39 -25.03
C LYS A 113 -6.38 31.29 -25.44
N GLU A 114 -7.60 30.92 -25.07
CA GLU A 114 -8.78 31.74 -25.34
C GLU A 114 -8.72 33.08 -24.60
N LYS A 115 -8.35 33.07 -23.31
CA LYS A 115 -8.13 34.31 -22.55
C LYS A 115 -7.06 35.19 -23.18
N HIS A 116 -5.95 34.60 -23.60
CA HIS A 116 -4.87 35.33 -24.25
C HIS A 116 -5.31 35.93 -25.59
N ARG A 117 -6.09 35.20 -26.39
CA ARG A 117 -6.68 35.72 -27.63
C ARG A 117 -7.60 36.91 -27.37
N ARG A 118 -8.43 36.85 -26.34
CA ARG A 118 -9.31 37.96 -25.94
C ARG A 118 -8.51 39.19 -25.50
N LEU A 119 -7.51 39.00 -24.64
CA LEU A 119 -6.63 40.08 -24.20
C LEU A 119 -5.92 40.77 -25.36
N LYS A 120 -5.46 40.00 -26.36
CA LYS A 120 -4.86 40.58 -27.57
C LYS A 120 -5.84 41.42 -28.37
N LEU A 121 -7.08 40.95 -28.54
CA LEU A 121 -8.12 41.72 -29.22
C LEU A 121 -8.45 43.01 -28.44
N ASP A 122 -8.46 42.95 -27.12
CA ASP A 122 -8.69 44.13 -26.27
C ASP A 122 -7.51 45.11 -26.36
N GLU A 123 -6.27 44.61 -26.36
CA GLU A 123 -5.06 45.41 -26.55
C GLU A 123 -5.07 46.10 -27.91
N GLU A 124 -5.40 45.39 -28.99
CA GLU A 124 -5.54 45.98 -30.33
C GLU A 124 -6.63 47.06 -30.38
N ARG A 125 -7.77 46.82 -29.72
CA ARG A 125 -8.85 47.84 -29.60
C ARG A 125 -8.40 49.07 -28.82
N LEU A 126 -7.67 48.87 -27.72
CA LEU A 126 -7.17 49.95 -26.86
C LEU A 126 -6.02 50.74 -27.51
N THR A 127 -5.17 50.05 -28.27
CA THR A 127 -3.98 50.60 -28.93
C THR A 127 -4.28 51.07 -30.35
N SER A 128 -5.54 50.99 -30.79
CA SER A 128 -5.93 51.48 -32.11
C SER A 128 -5.65 52.99 -32.21
N PRO A 129 -5.01 53.46 -33.29
CA PRO A 129 -4.55 54.85 -33.41
C PRO A 129 -5.70 55.86 -33.27
N ALA A 130 -6.86 55.56 -33.85
CA ALA A 130 -8.06 56.38 -33.73
C ALA A 130 -8.52 56.60 -32.27
N ARG A 131 -8.37 55.58 -31.42
CA ARG A 131 -8.72 55.68 -30.00
C ARG A 131 -7.66 56.43 -29.20
N LEU A 132 -6.39 56.27 -29.57
CA LEU A 132 -5.30 57.05 -28.97
C LEU A 132 -5.44 58.54 -29.30
N GLU A 133 -5.86 58.89 -30.52
CA GLU A 133 -6.17 60.26 -30.92
C GLU A 133 -7.34 60.85 -30.14
N GLU A 134 -8.42 60.09 -29.93
CA GLU A 134 -9.55 60.52 -29.10
C GLU A 134 -9.14 60.79 -27.65
N VAL A 135 -8.35 59.87 -27.05
CA VAL A 135 -7.83 60.03 -25.70
C VAL A 135 -6.84 61.20 -25.61
N ALA A 136 -5.98 61.37 -26.61
CA ALA A 136 -5.02 62.48 -26.68
C ALA A 136 -5.74 63.83 -26.81
N ALA A 137 -6.77 63.91 -27.65
CA ALA A 137 -7.62 65.09 -27.79
C ALA A 137 -8.34 65.44 -26.48
N GLY A 138 -8.88 64.44 -25.76
CA GLY A 138 -9.52 64.64 -24.45
C GLY A 138 -8.57 65.10 -23.34
N LEU A 139 -7.28 64.76 -23.44
CA LEU A 139 -6.23 65.19 -22.51
C LEU A 139 -5.52 66.49 -22.94
N GLY A 140 -5.90 67.08 -24.07
CA GLY A 140 -5.27 68.29 -24.61
C GLY A 140 -3.91 68.06 -25.26
N PHE A 141 -3.52 66.80 -25.51
CA PHE A 141 -2.33 66.44 -26.27
C PHE A 141 -2.65 66.47 -27.78
N ASN A 142 -2.73 67.66 -28.36
CA ASN A 142 -2.76 67.80 -29.82
C ASN A 142 -1.36 67.59 -30.40
N GLU A 143 -1.31 67.15 -31.67
CA GLU A 143 -0.11 66.81 -32.42
C GLU A 143 0.97 67.89 -32.24
N ALA A 144 2.01 67.56 -31.44
CA ALA A 144 3.05 68.52 -31.11
C ALA A 144 3.78 68.91 -32.39
N SER A 145 3.76 70.20 -32.72
CA SER A 145 4.55 70.73 -33.84
C SER A 145 6.01 70.37 -33.60
N PRO A 146 6.79 69.92 -34.61
CA PRO A 146 8.20 69.55 -34.44
C PRO A 146 9.10 70.62 -33.80
N ARG A 147 8.61 71.86 -33.63
CA ARG A 147 9.30 72.97 -32.96
C ARG A 147 9.11 73.03 -31.44
N ASP A 148 8.15 72.31 -30.86
CA ASP A 148 7.84 72.35 -29.41
C ASP A 148 8.53 71.24 -28.60
N VAL A 149 9.29 70.35 -29.27
CA VAL A 149 10.03 69.28 -28.60
C VAL A 149 11.36 69.81 -28.09
N ILE A 150 11.39 70.23 -26.82
CA ILE A 150 12.63 70.59 -26.14
C ILE A 150 13.36 69.31 -25.73
N HIS A 151 14.39 68.92 -26.48
CA HIS A 151 15.32 67.89 -26.03
C HIS A 151 16.18 68.44 -24.90
N LEU A 152 15.94 67.96 -23.67
CA LEU A 152 16.83 68.24 -22.54
C LEU A 152 18.18 67.58 -22.82
N HIS A 153 19.14 68.37 -23.28
CA HIS A 153 20.51 67.91 -23.45
C HIS A 153 21.11 67.71 -22.05
N GLY A 154 21.21 66.46 -21.62
CA GLY A 154 21.87 66.10 -20.37
C GLY A 154 23.31 66.59 -20.41
N ARG A 155 23.63 67.58 -19.57
CA ARG A 155 25.01 67.96 -19.30
C ARG A 155 25.70 66.72 -18.71
N SER A 156 26.79 66.30 -19.35
CA SER A 156 27.60 65.14 -19.00
C SER A 156 27.80 65.02 -17.48
N GLY A 157 27.05 64.13 -16.82
CA GLY A 157 27.24 63.84 -15.39
C GLY A 157 25.99 63.51 -14.59
N GLU A 158 24.77 63.83 -15.05
CA GLU A 158 23.56 63.53 -14.27
C GLU A 158 22.98 62.16 -14.65
N ALA A 159 23.12 61.19 -13.75
CA ALA A 159 22.60 59.84 -13.90
C ALA A 159 21.06 59.86 -13.84
N VAL A 160 20.42 59.74 -15.00
CA VAL A 160 18.97 59.50 -15.10
C VAL A 160 18.67 58.14 -14.44
N ALA A 161 17.96 58.15 -13.32
CA ALA A 161 17.58 56.94 -12.60
C ALA A 161 16.54 56.12 -13.39
N MET A 162 17.01 55.13 -14.15
CA MET A 162 16.12 54.20 -14.85
C MET A 162 15.78 53.02 -13.94
N ARG A 163 14.51 52.90 -13.55
CA ARG A 163 14.02 51.80 -12.69
C ARG A 163 13.96 50.48 -13.49
N GLY A 164 15.04 49.69 -13.46
CA GLY A 164 15.08 48.35 -14.03
C GLY A 164 14.14 47.39 -13.28
N ARG A 165 13.21 46.75 -14.00
CA ARG A 165 12.40 45.63 -13.50
C ARG A 165 13.22 44.33 -13.61
N PRO A 166 13.38 43.53 -12.55
CA PRO A 166 14.10 42.26 -12.65
C PRO A 166 13.28 41.24 -13.47
N ARG A 167 13.92 40.62 -14.46
CA ARG A 167 13.40 39.45 -15.16
C ARG A 167 13.43 38.24 -14.23
N ARG A 168 12.31 37.54 -14.10
CA ARG A 168 12.25 36.14 -13.65
C ARG A 168 11.84 35.29 -14.84
#